data_AF-A0A6N2ML91-F1
#
_entry.id   AF-A0A6N2ML91-F1
#
_cell.length_a   1.000
_cell.length_b   1.000
_cell.length_c   1.000
_cell.angle_alpha   90.00
_cell.angle_beta   90.00
_cell.angle_gamma   90.00
#
_symmetry.space_group_name_H-M   'P 1'
#
loop_
_entity.id
_entity.type
_entity.pdbx_description
1 polymer ?
#
loop_
_entity_poly.entity_id
_entity_poly.type
_entity_poly.pdbx_seq_one_letter_code
_entity_poly.pdbx_strand_id
1 'polypeptide(L)'
;MDTAASHSSSSSIMFYDFLDKMRNPASLNLVKSIKSFIVSFQFSSANPENDSERVQEFFSTMEAAIMEHPLWAGATDDEFDCSMERNTS
;
A
#
# COMPACT_ATOMS: atom_id res chain seq x y z
N MET A 1 -18.95 -24.65 13.73
CA MET A 1 -17.92 -23.63 14.00
C MET A 1 -16.63 -24.22 13.48
N ASP A 2 -16.09 -23.76 12.36
CA ASP A 2 -14.71 -24.01 11.89
C ASP A 2 -14.57 -23.50 10.44
N THR A 3 -14.08 -22.27 10.24
CA THR A 3 -13.30 -21.83 9.04
C THR A 3 -12.73 -20.43 9.34
N ALA A 4 -11.73 -20.34 10.21
CA ALA A 4 -10.99 -19.09 10.47
C ALA A 4 -9.49 -19.20 10.12
N ALA A 5 -9.02 -20.37 9.65
CA ALA A 5 -7.60 -20.66 9.54
C ALA A 5 -6.95 -20.33 8.18
N SER A 6 -7.74 -20.07 7.12
CA SER A 6 -7.18 -19.97 5.76
C SER A 6 -6.85 -18.56 5.27
N HIS A 7 -7.15 -17.51 6.04
CA HIS A 7 -6.91 -16.12 5.60
C HIS A 7 -5.45 -15.65 5.81
N SER A 8 -4.72 -16.17 6.81
CA SER A 8 -3.36 -15.68 7.10
C SER A 8 -2.30 -16.05 6.05
N SER A 9 -2.48 -17.19 5.37
CA SER A 9 -1.57 -17.69 4.35
C SER A 9 -1.67 -16.89 3.05
N SER A 10 -2.88 -16.51 2.64
CA SER A 10 -3.08 -15.69 1.45
C SER A 10 -2.53 -14.27 1.64
N SER A 11 -2.82 -13.60 2.76
CA SER A 11 -2.29 -12.25 3.03
C SER A 11 -0.77 -12.20 3.05
N SER A 12 -0.12 -13.26 3.55
CA SER A 12 1.33 -13.37 3.58
C SER A 12 1.94 -13.50 2.18
N ILE A 13 1.38 -14.37 1.33
CA ILE A 13 1.80 -14.57 -0.07
C ILE A 13 1.70 -13.24 -0.83
N MET A 14 0.60 -12.53 -0.62
CA MET A 14 0.27 -11.28 -1.28
C MET A 14 1.19 -10.12 -0.88
N PHE A 15 1.61 -10.10 0.38
CA PHE A 15 2.64 -9.17 0.86
C PHE A 15 4.00 -9.43 0.21
N TYR A 16 4.42 -10.69 0.07
CA TYR A 16 5.70 -11.01 -0.59
C TYR A 16 5.66 -10.68 -2.08
N ASP A 17 4.54 -10.96 -2.77
CA ASP A 17 4.36 -10.60 -4.18
C ASP A 17 4.38 -9.08 -4.38
N PHE A 18 3.77 -8.33 -3.46
CA PHE A 18 3.88 -6.88 -3.43
C PHE A 18 5.33 -6.42 -3.24
N LEU A 19 6.06 -7.00 -2.28
CA LEU A 19 7.47 -6.66 -2.06
C LEU A 19 8.35 -6.96 -3.26
N ASP A 20 8.10 -8.06 -3.97
CA ASP A 20 8.86 -8.42 -5.17
C ASP A 20 8.53 -7.47 -6.34
N LYS A 21 7.26 -7.06 -6.50
CA LYS A 21 6.89 -5.98 -7.44
C LYS A 21 7.54 -4.64 -7.05
N MET A 22 7.67 -4.34 -5.76
CA MET A 22 8.38 -3.15 -5.25
C MET A 22 9.91 -3.21 -5.44
N ARG A 23 10.49 -4.40 -5.62
CA ARG A 23 11.92 -4.60 -5.96
C ARG A 23 12.18 -4.50 -7.46
N ASN A 24 11.15 -4.59 -8.29
CA ASN A 24 11.28 -4.52 -9.74
C ASN A 24 11.77 -3.12 -10.18
N PRO A 25 12.75 -3.01 -11.10
CA PRO A 25 13.20 -1.72 -11.63
C PRO A 25 12.08 -0.81 -12.16
N ALA A 26 10.98 -1.39 -12.66
CA ALA A 26 9.85 -0.62 -13.16
C ALA A 26 9.08 0.13 -12.05
N SER A 27 9.13 -0.32 -10.78
CA SER A 27 8.50 0.38 -9.65
C SER A 27 9.43 1.40 -8.95
N LEU A 28 10.64 1.65 -9.48
CA LEU A 28 11.63 2.54 -8.86
C LEU A 28 11.11 3.94 -8.56
N ASN A 29 10.26 4.50 -9.43
CA ASN A 29 9.68 5.82 -9.21
C ASN A 29 8.72 5.83 -8.02
N LEU A 30 7.99 4.73 -7.82
CA LEU A 30 7.09 4.52 -6.70
C LEU A 30 7.87 4.47 -5.37
N VAL A 31 8.93 3.65 -5.34
CA VAL A 31 9.84 3.53 -4.18
C VAL A 31 10.51 4.87 -3.85
N LYS A 32 10.91 5.64 -4.86
CA LYS A 32 11.47 6.99 -4.67
C LYS A 32 10.44 7.95 -4.10
N SER A 33 9.19 7.90 -4.57
CA SER A 33 8.09 8.73 -4.04
C SER A 33 7.86 8.46 -2.55
N ILE A 34 7.82 7.18 -2.14
CA ILE A 34 7.70 6.78 -0.73
C ILE A 34 8.86 7.30 0.12
N LYS A 35 10.09 7.10 -0.33
CA LYS A 35 11.27 7.60 0.39
C LYS A 35 11.26 9.12 0.51
N SER A 36 10.89 9.82 -0.57
CA SER A 36 10.81 11.28 -0.58
C SER A 36 9.74 11.80 0.38
N PHE A 37 8.59 11.13 0.45
CA PHE A 37 7.53 11.46 1.40
C PHE A 37 7.98 11.25 2.84
N ILE A 38 8.60 10.11 3.17
CA ILE A 38 9.10 9.85 4.54
C ILE A 38 10.10 10.93 4.96
N VAL A 39 11.03 11.27 4.08
CA VAL A 39 12.02 12.31 4.33
C VAL A 39 11.32 13.66 4.54
N SER A 40 10.44 14.08 3.64
CA SER A 40 9.74 15.38 3.77
C SER A 40 8.88 15.45 5.04
N PHE A 41 8.25 14.34 5.41
CA PHE A 41 7.41 14.22 6.60
C PHE A 41 8.24 14.36 7.88
N GLN A 42 9.43 13.76 7.95
CA GLN A 42 10.35 13.91 9.08
C GLN A 42 10.86 15.35 9.27
N PHE A 43 10.94 16.13 8.20
CA PHE A 43 11.36 17.53 8.24
C PHE A 43 10.18 18.51 8.38
N SER A 44 8.94 18.02 8.42
CA SER A 44 7.76 18.83 8.66
C SER A 44 7.59 19.15 10.15
N SER A 45 7.06 20.32 10.47
CA SER A 45 6.63 20.63 11.83
C SER A 45 5.46 19.74 12.22
N ALA A 46 5.53 19.09 13.38
CA ALA A 46 4.46 18.23 13.88
C ALA A 46 3.15 19.00 14.03
N ASN A 47 2.14 18.58 13.28
CA ASN A 47 0.78 19.10 13.35
C ASN A 47 -0.19 17.94 13.09
N PRO A 48 -0.78 17.33 14.12
CA PRO A 48 -1.52 16.07 13.99
C PRO A 48 -2.69 16.13 12.99
N GLU A 49 -3.38 17.27 12.87
CA GLU A 49 -4.47 17.42 11.90
C GLU A 49 -3.93 17.47 10.46
N ASN A 50 -2.87 18.25 10.20
CA ASN A 50 -2.27 18.35 8.87
C ASN A 50 -1.46 17.10 8.47
N ASP A 51 -0.81 16.47 9.44
CA ASP A 51 0.01 15.28 9.27
C ASP A 51 -0.86 14.09 8.84
N SER A 52 -2.04 13.94 9.43
CA SER A 52 -3.00 12.90 9.04
C SER A 52 -3.56 13.13 7.63
N GLU A 53 -3.95 14.37 7.29
CA GLU A 53 -4.40 14.74 5.95
C GLU A 53 -3.35 14.43 4.88
N ARG A 54 -2.09 14.81 5.12
CA ARG A 54 -0.98 14.55 4.19
C ARG A 54 -0.69 13.07 3.98
N VAL A 55 -0.79 12.27 5.05
CA VAL A 55 -0.61 10.82 4.95
C VAL A 55 -1.73 10.19 4.14
N GLN A 56 -2.98 10.62 4.36
CA GLN A 56 -4.13 10.14 3.58
C GLN A 56 -4.02 10.52 2.10
N GLU A 57 -3.69 11.78 1.79
CA GLU A 57 -3.48 12.24 0.41
C GLU A 57 -2.36 11.47 -0.29
N PHE A 58 -1.26 11.22 0.41
CA PHE A 58 -0.16 10.40 -0.09
C PHE A 58 -0.61 8.96 -0.38
N PHE A 59 -1.40 8.34 0.49
CA PHE A 59 -1.92 6.99 0.27
C PHE A 59 -2.87 6.93 -0.93
N SER A 60 -3.82 7.86 -1.06
CA SER A 60 -4.73 7.89 -2.22
C SER A 60 -3.97 8.09 -3.54
N THR A 61 -2.95 8.95 -3.54
CA THR A 61 -2.10 9.17 -4.72
C THR A 61 -1.30 7.90 -5.06
N MET A 62 -0.77 7.23 -4.04
CA MET A 62 0.01 6.01 -4.21
C MET A 62 -0.84 4.85 -4.71
N GLU A 63 -2.05 4.70 -4.18
CA GLU A 63 -3.02 3.69 -4.58
C GLU A 63 -3.37 3.83 -6.06
N ALA A 64 -3.76 5.03 -6.50
CA ALA A 64 -4.02 5.31 -7.91
C ALA A 64 -2.81 4.97 -8.79
N ALA A 65 -1.61 5.40 -8.37
CA ALA A 65 -0.38 5.12 -9.10
C ALA A 65 -0.07 3.62 -9.19
N ILE A 66 -0.37 2.83 -8.16
CA ILE A 66 -0.20 1.37 -8.15
C ILE A 66 -1.22 0.71 -9.09
N MET A 67 -2.50 1.10 -9.00
CA MET A 67 -3.57 0.54 -9.83
C MET A 67 -3.35 0.78 -11.33
N GLU A 68 -2.83 1.96 -11.70
CA GLU A 68 -2.49 2.29 -13.08
C GLU A 68 -1.16 1.67 -13.56
N HIS A 69 -0.37 1.09 -12.65
CA HIS A 69 0.97 0.62 -12.97
C HIS A 69 0.94 -0.75 -13.69
N PRO A 70 1.66 -0.93 -14.82
CA PRO A 70 1.65 -2.18 -15.59
C PRO A 70 2.04 -3.44 -14.82
N LEU A 71 2.84 -3.31 -13.75
CA LEU A 71 3.21 -4.42 -12.86
C LEU A 71 2.04 -4.95 -12.01
N TRP A 72 0.98 -4.15 -11.84
CA TRP A 72 -0.22 -4.47 -11.07
C TRP A 72 -1.48 -4.56 -11.94
N ALA A 73 -1.40 -4.22 -13.23
CA ALA A 73 -2.51 -4.27 -14.20
C ALA A 73 -3.14 -5.66 -14.45
N GLY A 74 -2.57 -6.72 -13.88
CA GLY A 74 -3.10 -8.09 -13.92
C GLY A 74 -3.35 -8.71 -12.55
N ALA A 75 -3.22 -7.93 -11.46
CA ALA A 75 -3.67 -8.35 -10.14
C ALA A 75 -5.20 -8.32 -10.16
N THR A 76 -5.84 -9.48 -10.01
CA THR A 76 -7.31 -9.60 -9.98
C THR A 76 -7.87 -8.86 -8.78
N ASP A 77 -9.07 -8.26 -8.86
CA ASP A 77 -9.71 -7.51 -7.76
C ASP A 77 -9.73 -8.28 -6.40
N ASP A 78 -9.75 -9.62 -6.43
CA ASP A 78 -9.60 -10.49 -5.25
C ASP A 78 -8.29 -10.30 -4.48
N GLU A 79 -7.29 -9.67 -5.10
CA GLU A 79 -5.97 -9.46 -4.53
C GLU A 79 -5.84 -8.14 -3.72
N PHE A 80 -6.69 -7.15 -4.00
CA PHE A 80 -6.59 -5.82 -3.37
C PHE A 80 -7.51 -5.68 -2.14
N ASP A 81 -8.63 -6.41 -2.09
CA ASP A 81 -9.65 -6.30 -1.03
C ASP A 81 -9.17 -6.82 0.34
N CYS A 82 -8.09 -7.61 0.39
CA CYS A 82 -7.51 -8.07 1.66
C CYS A 82 -6.66 -7.02 2.40
N SER A 83 -6.34 -5.86 1.80
CA SER A 83 -5.62 -4.78 2.51
C SER A 83 -6.54 -3.79 3.24
N MET A 84 -7.86 -3.89 3.06
CA MET A 84 -8.82 -2.96 3.64
C MET A 84 -10.02 -3.67 4.30
N GLU A 85 -9.78 -4.75 5.05
CA GLU A 85 -10.86 -5.33 5.85
C GLU A 85 -11.14 -4.45 7.08
N ARG A 86 -12.14 -3.58 6.89
CA ARG A 86 -12.86 -2.73 7.84
C ARG A 86 -12.85 -3.26 9.29
N ASN A 87 -12.17 -2.53 10.18
CA ASN A 87 -12.43 -2.62 11.61
C ASN A 87 -13.54 -1.62 11.98
N THR A 88 -14.80 -1.98 11.72
CA THR A 88 -15.96 -1.35 12.37
C THR A 88 -17.03 -2.41 12.64
N SER A 89 -16.97 -2.97 13.85
CA SER A 89 -18.13 -3.57 14.53
C SER A 89 -19.09 -2.48 15.00
#